data_AF-A0A2W4WQK1-F1
#
_entry.id   AF-A0A2W4WQK1-F1
#
_cell.length_a   1.000
_cell.length_b   1.000
_cell.length_c   1.000
_cell.angle_alpha   90.00
_cell.angle_beta   90.00
_cell.angle_gamma   90.00
#
_symmetry.space_group_name_H-M   'P 1'
#
loop_
_entity.id
_entity.type
_entity.pdbx_description
1 polymer ?
#
loop_
_entity_poly.entity_id
_entity_poly.type
_entity_poly.pdbx_seq_one_letter_code
_entity_poly.pdbx_strand_id
1 'polypeptide(L)'
;MRLSKVLARCAAAMISVALIACADPVEPEPDPEAAAQIGPSEPLTPTLPAPSSTAPRYVGLWATAQSGCESPAWRFSENAIVTQGEVSCDFSNVQMTATGYAVAATCRSEGNTTSHDMQFSFAESARAMMVSGGPWQPSTSLVYCGPLPQE
;
A
#
# COMPACT_ATOMS: atom_id res chain seq x y z
N MET A 1 45.97 -31.70 -9.16
CA MET A 1 46.03 -30.66 -10.21
C MET A 1 45.04 -29.57 -9.83
N ARG A 2 45.34 -28.28 -9.62
CA ARG A 2 46.57 -27.47 -9.65
C ARG A 2 46.44 -26.43 -8.53
N LEU A 3 47.54 -26.21 -7.80
CA LEU A 3 47.78 -25.01 -6.99
C LEU A 3 47.80 -23.76 -7.89
N SER A 4 47.45 -22.60 -7.34
CA SER A 4 48.31 -21.41 -7.44
C SER A 4 47.88 -20.29 -6.49
N LYS A 5 48.74 -20.06 -5.49
CA LYS A 5 48.87 -18.83 -4.71
C LYS A 5 49.59 -17.78 -5.56
N VAL A 6 49.24 -16.50 -5.45
CA VAL A 6 50.19 -15.41 -5.69
C VAL A 6 50.08 -14.39 -4.56
N LEU A 7 51.16 -14.33 -3.79
CA LEU A 7 51.54 -13.31 -2.81
C LEU A 7 52.47 -12.29 -3.51
N ALA A 8 52.32 -11.00 -3.25
CA ALA A 8 53.38 -9.97 -3.21
C ALA A 8 52.73 -8.62 -2.85
N ARG A 9 52.86 -8.04 -1.64
CA ARG A 9 53.99 -7.37 -0.94
C ARG A 9 54.39 -5.97 -1.48
N CYS A 10 54.38 -5.02 -0.51
CA CYS A 10 55.05 -3.71 -0.44
C CYS A 10 54.43 -2.59 -1.31
N ALA A 11 54.32 -1.33 -0.89
CA ALA A 11 55.11 -0.55 0.06
C ALA A 11 54.29 0.58 0.73
N ALA A 12 54.80 1.07 1.85
CA ALA A 12 54.29 2.19 2.64
C ALA A 12 54.44 3.55 1.92
N ALA A 13 53.51 4.48 2.15
CA ALA A 13 53.80 5.92 2.11
C ALA A 13 52.72 6.77 2.83
N MET A 14 53.16 7.39 3.92
CA MET A 14 52.91 8.78 4.33
C MET A 14 51.49 9.30 4.63
N ILE A 15 51.27 9.43 5.94
CA ILE A 15 50.79 10.60 6.67
C ILE A 15 50.40 11.81 5.80
N SER A 16 49.11 12.15 5.84
CA SER A 16 48.62 13.52 5.76
C SER A 16 47.51 13.68 6.78
N VAL A 17 47.85 14.24 7.95
CA VAL A 17 46.88 14.79 8.90
C VAL A 17 46.41 16.10 8.29
N ALA A 18 45.29 16.06 7.55
CA ALA A 18 44.57 17.26 7.18
C ALA A 18 43.79 17.71 8.42
N LEU A 19 44.27 18.79 9.05
CA LEU A 19 43.49 19.58 10.00
C LEU A 19 42.27 20.14 9.27
N ILE A 20 41.17 19.40 9.28
CA ILE A 20 39.86 19.97 8.95
C ILE A 20 39.52 20.86 10.13
N ALA A 21 39.81 22.15 9.98
CA ALA A 21 39.21 23.17 10.82
C ALA A 21 37.69 23.00 10.72
N CYS A 22 37.05 22.62 11.82
CA CYS A 22 35.60 22.74 11.98
C CYS A 22 35.28 24.23 11.94
N ALA A 23 35.12 24.78 10.74
CA ALA A 23 34.32 25.98 10.57
C ALA A 23 32.88 25.52 10.81
N ASP A 24 32.28 25.99 11.89
CA ASP A 24 30.83 25.88 12.08
C ASP A 24 30.19 26.34 10.76
N PRO A 25 29.39 25.50 10.08
CA PRO A 25 28.67 25.95 8.90
C PRO A 25 27.80 27.11 9.35
N VAL A 26 28.13 28.32 8.89
CA VAL A 26 27.25 29.48 8.98
C VAL A 26 25.97 29.05 8.27
N GLU A 27 24.96 28.73 9.06
CA GLU A 27 23.62 28.47 8.57
C GLU A 27 23.11 29.82 8.07
N PRO A 28 22.96 30.01 6.75
CA PRO A 28 22.47 31.27 6.22
C PRO A 28 21.08 31.53 6.81
N GLU A 29 20.84 32.78 7.23
CA GLU A 29 19.51 33.16 7.72
C GLU A 29 18.45 32.74 6.70
N PRO A 30 17.34 32.13 7.15
CA PRO A 30 16.33 31.60 6.24
C PRO A 30 15.84 32.72 5.33
N ASP A 31 16.08 32.55 4.04
CA ASP A 31 15.71 33.52 3.01
C ASP A 31 14.18 33.73 3.02
N PRO A 32 13.69 34.93 3.39
CA PRO A 32 12.26 35.21 3.43
C PRO A 32 11.62 35.18 2.03
N GLU A 33 12.41 35.33 0.96
CA GLU A 33 11.92 35.21 -0.43
C GLU A 33 11.75 33.75 -0.87
N ALA A 34 12.50 32.81 -0.28
CA ALA A 34 12.33 31.37 -0.55
C ALA A 34 11.00 30.85 0.02
N ALA A 35 10.60 31.33 1.21
CA ALA A 35 9.30 30.99 1.80
C ALA A 35 8.12 31.55 1.00
N ALA A 36 8.30 32.68 0.31
CA ALA A 36 7.28 33.32 -0.52
C ALA A 36 7.08 32.63 -1.88
N GLN A 37 8.00 31.75 -2.31
CA GLN A 37 7.90 30.99 -3.57
C GLN A 37 7.11 29.69 -3.46
N ILE A 38 6.73 29.29 -2.24
CA ILE A 38 5.78 28.19 -2.06
C ILE A 38 4.41 28.74 -2.40
N GLY A 39 4.00 28.54 -3.65
CA GLY A 39 2.63 28.80 -4.11
C GLY A 39 1.61 28.09 -3.22
N PRO A 40 0.31 28.43 -3.35
CA PRO A 40 -0.74 27.82 -2.54
C PRO A 40 -0.60 26.31 -2.58
N SER A 41 -0.41 25.68 -1.42
CA SER A 41 -0.38 24.24 -1.27
C SER A 41 -1.71 23.69 -1.75
N GLU A 42 -1.70 23.08 -2.93
CA GLU A 42 -2.87 22.49 -3.54
C GLU A 42 -3.41 21.41 -2.58
N PRO A 43 -4.72 21.42 -2.24
CA PRO A 43 -5.27 20.46 -1.32
C PRO A 43 -5.05 19.05 -1.88
N LEU A 44 -4.36 18.22 -1.09
CA LEU A 44 -4.11 16.82 -1.42
C LEU A 44 -5.44 16.15 -1.82
N THR A 45 -5.44 15.56 -3.02
CA THR A 45 -6.51 14.77 -3.62
C THR A 45 -7.17 13.85 -2.58
N PRO A 46 -8.50 13.63 -2.62
CA PRO A 46 -9.24 12.89 -1.59
C PRO A 46 -8.56 11.57 -1.21
N THR A 47 -8.14 11.51 0.06
CA THR A 47 -7.60 10.34 0.76
C THR A 47 -8.64 9.21 0.78
N LEU A 48 -8.19 7.96 0.95
CA LEU A 48 -9.11 6.85 1.26
C LEU A 48 -10.06 7.26 2.40
N PRO A 49 -11.31 6.78 2.40
CA PRO A 49 -12.23 7.04 3.52
C PRO A 49 -11.55 6.72 4.85
N ALA A 50 -11.69 7.63 5.81
CA ALA A 50 -11.23 7.37 7.16
C ALA A 50 -11.95 6.13 7.70
N PRO A 51 -11.24 5.15 8.28
CA PRO A 51 -11.87 3.99 8.86
C PRO A 51 -12.72 4.44 10.04
N SER A 52 -13.96 4.02 10.09
CA SER A 52 -14.79 4.17 11.29
C SER A 52 -15.45 2.84 11.61
N SER A 53 -15.87 2.66 12.86
CA SER A 53 -16.63 1.46 13.28
C SER A 53 -17.95 1.31 12.52
N THR A 54 -18.46 2.40 11.94
CA THR A 54 -19.72 2.47 11.20
C THR A 54 -19.54 2.49 9.68
N ALA A 55 -18.32 2.61 9.19
CA ALA A 55 -18.00 2.60 7.76
C ALA A 55 -16.59 2.02 7.58
N PRO A 56 -16.47 0.70 7.39
CA PRO A 56 -15.18 0.07 7.17
C PRO A 56 -14.54 0.57 5.87
N ARG A 57 -13.23 0.79 5.91
CA ARG A 57 -12.49 1.37 4.78
C ARG A 57 -12.51 0.53 3.49
N TYR A 58 -12.72 -0.79 3.60
CA TYR A 58 -12.82 -1.66 2.42
C TYR A 58 -14.14 -1.49 1.66
N VAL A 59 -15.17 -0.87 2.25
CA VAL A 59 -16.48 -0.72 1.61
C VAL A 59 -16.37 0.25 0.42
N GLY A 60 -16.82 -0.20 -0.75
CA GLY A 60 -16.77 0.59 -1.97
C GLY A 60 -16.63 -0.24 -3.25
N LEU A 61 -16.37 0.48 -4.33
CA LEU A 61 -16.05 -0.06 -5.64
C LEU A 61 -14.53 -0.08 -5.83
N TRP A 62 -14.03 -1.19 -6.35
CA TRP A 62 -12.61 -1.43 -6.52
C TRP A 62 -12.33 -2.08 -7.88
N ALA A 63 -11.10 -1.88 -8.38
CA ALA A 63 -10.62 -2.50 -9.62
C ALA A 63 -9.14 -2.88 -9.50
N THR A 64 -8.64 -3.78 -10.35
CA THR A 64 -7.23 -4.18 -10.35
C THR A 64 -6.29 -3.13 -10.96
N ALA A 65 -6.84 -2.16 -11.69
CA ALA A 65 -6.13 -1.03 -12.29
C ALA A 65 -7.07 0.16 -12.47
N GLN A 66 -6.52 1.36 -12.65
CA GLN A 66 -7.29 2.61 -12.78
C GLN A 66 -8.26 2.59 -13.97
N SER A 67 -7.89 1.98 -15.09
CA SER A 67 -8.76 1.81 -16.26
C SER A 67 -9.99 0.94 -15.97
N GLY A 68 -9.90 0.03 -14.99
CA GLY A 68 -11.02 -0.79 -14.55
C GLY A 68 -12.07 -0.04 -13.75
N CYS A 69 -11.83 1.22 -13.35
CA CYS A 69 -12.82 2.00 -12.60
C CYS A 69 -14.00 2.48 -13.44
N GLU A 70 -13.93 2.43 -14.78
CA GLU A 70 -15.09 2.67 -15.65
C GLU A 70 -16.15 1.57 -15.53
N SER A 71 -15.73 0.34 -15.18
CA SER A 71 -16.60 -0.79 -14.87
C SER A 71 -15.98 -1.63 -13.74
N PRO A 72 -16.10 -1.18 -12.47
CA PRO A 72 -15.41 -1.81 -11.34
C PRO A 72 -15.84 -3.26 -11.16
N ALA A 73 -14.88 -4.16 -11.31
CA ALA A 73 -15.14 -5.60 -11.19
C ALA A 73 -15.34 -6.05 -9.75
N TRP A 74 -14.99 -5.23 -8.74
CA TRP A 74 -15.05 -5.63 -7.33
C TRP A 74 -15.98 -4.69 -6.56
N ARG A 75 -16.97 -5.28 -5.89
CA ARG A 75 -17.89 -4.59 -4.98
C ARG A 75 -17.70 -5.14 -3.58
N PHE A 76 -17.41 -4.25 -2.64
CA PHE A 76 -17.32 -4.59 -1.22
C PHE A 76 -18.44 -3.86 -0.48
N SER A 77 -19.36 -4.63 0.11
CA SER A 77 -20.28 -4.15 1.14
C SER A 77 -19.70 -4.44 2.52
N GLU A 78 -20.36 -3.97 3.59
CA GLU A 78 -19.89 -4.18 4.96
C GLU A 78 -19.68 -5.66 5.30
N ASN A 79 -20.54 -6.52 4.76
CA ASN A 79 -20.63 -7.93 5.09
C ASN A 79 -20.35 -8.86 3.90
N ALA A 80 -19.96 -8.35 2.74
CA ALA A 80 -19.72 -9.19 1.58
C ALA A 80 -18.78 -8.56 0.55
N ILE A 81 -18.30 -9.42 -0.34
CA ILE A 81 -17.55 -9.07 -1.53
C ILE A 81 -18.15 -9.82 -2.73
N VAL A 82 -18.32 -9.12 -3.84
CA VAL A 82 -18.81 -9.68 -5.09
C VAL A 82 -17.92 -9.22 -6.22
N THR A 83 -17.51 -10.16 -7.08
CA THR A 83 -16.74 -9.84 -8.28
C THR A 83 -17.56 -10.04 -9.56
N GLN A 84 -17.34 -9.24 -10.60
CA GLN A 84 -17.84 -9.50 -11.95
C GLN A 84 -17.19 -10.80 -12.46
N GLY A 85 -17.95 -11.89 -12.44
CA GLY A 85 -17.46 -13.22 -12.77
C GLY A 85 -18.41 -14.25 -12.22
N GLU A 86 -18.37 -14.50 -10.90
CA GLU A 86 -19.23 -15.45 -10.18
C GLU A 86 -18.88 -15.56 -8.68
N VAL A 87 -17.73 -15.02 -8.26
CA VAL A 87 -17.30 -15.14 -6.88
C VAL A 87 -18.07 -14.16 -5.99
N SER A 88 -18.70 -14.71 -4.97
CA SER A 88 -19.31 -13.96 -3.87
C SER A 88 -18.80 -14.53 -2.56
N CYS A 89 -18.41 -13.68 -1.60
CA CYS A 89 -18.13 -14.13 -0.25
C CYS A 89 -18.93 -13.33 0.76
N ASP A 90 -19.56 -14.04 1.69
CA ASP A 90 -20.23 -13.47 2.85
C ASP A 90 -19.26 -13.47 4.05
N PHE A 91 -19.09 -12.32 4.68
CA PHE A 91 -18.21 -12.14 5.83
C PHE A 91 -18.94 -12.56 7.10
N SER A 92 -18.38 -13.54 7.82
CA SER A 92 -18.90 -14.01 9.11
C SER A 92 -18.26 -13.29 10.29
N ASN A 93 -17.04 -12.78 10.13
CA ASN A 93 -16.35 -12.00 11.15
C ASN A 93 -15.40 -11.01 10.47
N VAL A 94 -15.41 -9.75 10.93
CA VAL A 94 -14.50 -8.70 10.47
C VAL A 94 -13.85 -8.07 11.70
N GLN A 95 -12.52 -8.14 11.77
CA GLN A 95 -11.74 -7.62 12.88
C GLN A 95 -10.73 -6.61 12.36
N MET A 96 -10.71 -5.41 12.95
CA MET A 96 -9.72 -4.40 12.61
C MET A 96 -8.34 -4.82 13.13
N THR A 97 -7.30 -4.60 12.33
CA THR A 97 -5.91 -4.90 12.66
C THR A 97 -5.05 -3.64 12.48
N ALA A 98 -3.76 -3.72 12.79
CA ALA A 98 -2.83 -2.62 12.60
C ALA A 98 -2.68 -2.19 11.13
N THR A 99 -2.92 -3.09 10.16
CA THR A 99 -2.70 -2.86 8.73
C THR A 99 -3.99 -2.79 7.92
N GLY A 100 -5.15 -3.10 8.53
CA GLY A 100 -6.45 -3.09 7.89
C GLY A 100 -7.44 -4.01 8.60
N TYR A 101 -7.81 -5.13 7.99
CA TYR A 101 -8.82 -6.07 8.50
C TYR A 101 -8.41 -7.52 8.32
N ALA A 102 -8.73 -8.34 9.33
CA ALA A 102 -8.79 -9.80 9.21
C ALA A 102 -10.25 -10.21 9.07
N VAL A 103 -10.55 -11.05 8.09
CA VAL A 103 -11.93 -11.39 7.71
C VAL A 103 -12.08 -12.89 7.57
N ALA A 104 -13.01 -13.47 8.33
CA ALA A 104 -13.48 -14.84 8.07
C ALA A 104 -14.68 -14.77 7.12
N ALA A 105 -14.69 -15.59 6.07
CA ALA A 105 -15.75 -15.57 5.09
C ALA A 105 -16.10 -16.94 4.53
N THR A 106 -17.31 -17.05 4.00
CA THR A 106 -17.78 -18.18 3.20
C THR A 106 -17.93 -17.71 1.76
N CYS A 107 -17.13 -18.28 0.86
CA CYS A 107 -17.09 -17.92 -0.54
C CYS A 107 -17.81 -18.97 -1.40
N ARG A 108 -18.59 -18.48 -2.37
CA ARG A 108 -19.19 -19.26 -3.44
C ARG A 108 -18.50 -18.93 -4.76
N SER A 109 -18.02 -19.96 -5.45
CA SER A 109 -17.36 -19.86 -6.75
C SER A 109 -17.56 -21.16 -7.51
N GLU A 110 -17.93 -21.09 -8.80
CA GLU A 110 -18.13 -22.27 -9.66
C GLU A 110 -19.07 -23.32 -9.04
N GLY A 111 -20.10 -22.87 -8.32
CA GLY A 111 -21.07 -23.74 -7.62
C GLY A 111 -20.58 -24.35 -6.30
N ASN A 112 -19.31 -24.19 -5.94
CA ASN A 112 -18.73 -24.67 -4.69
C ASN A 112 -18.79 -23.60 -3.59
N THR A 113 -19.03 -24.04 -2.35
CA THR A 113 -19.00 -23.17 -1.16
C THR A 113 -17.84 -23.58 -0.27
N THR A 114 -16.95 -22.64 0.07
CA THR A 114 -15.73 -22.89 0.86
C THR A 114 -15.49 -21.77 1.86
N SER A 115 -14.94 -22.11 3.03
CA SER A 115 -14.58 -21.13 4.06
C SER A 115 -13.13 -20.67 3.89
N HIS A 116 -12.90 -19.38 4.13
CA HIS A 116 -11.60 -18.74 3.97
C HIS A 116 -11.33 -17.73 5.08
N ASP A 117 -10.06 -17.67 5.48
CA ASP A 117 -9.50 -16.53 6.21
C ASP A 117 -8.85 -15.58 5.20
N MET A 118 -9.26 -14.33 5.23
CA MET A 118 -8.84 -13.27 4.32
C MET A 118 -8.23 -12.11 5.10
N GLN A 119 -7.37 -11.35 4.42
CA GLN A 119 -6.77 -10.14 4.95
C GLN A 119 -6.90 -9.00 3.95
N PHE A 120 -7.36 -7.85 4.43
CA PHE A 120 -7.41 -6.61 3.67
C PHE A 120 -6.40 -5.65 4.29
N SER A 121 -5.40 -5.23 3.52
CA SER A 121 -4.41 -4.24 3.96
C SER A 121 -4.36 -3.06 3.01
N PHE A 122 -4.00 -1.87 3.51
CA PHE A 122 -4.10 -0.64 2.72
C PHE A 122 -2.75 0.05 2.55
N ALA A 123 -2.53 0.55 1.34
CA ALA A 123 -1.45 1.49 1.03
C ALA A 123 -2.06 2.88 0.81
N GLU A 124 -2.06 3.72 1.84
CA GLU A 124 -2.76 5.01 1.83
C GLU A 124 -2.26 5.95 0.73
N SER A 125 -0.95 6.02 0.54
CA SER A 125 -0.32 6.87 -0.49
C SER A 125 -0.72 6.49 -1.92
N ALA A 126 -1.11 5.23 -2.14
CA ALA A 126 -1.49 4.71 -3.45
C ALA A 126 -3.01 4.53 -3.62
N ARG A 127 -3.81 4.83 -2.58
CA ARG A 127 -5.27 4.55 -2.55
C ARG A 127 -5.59 3.11 -2.94
N ALA A 128 -4.74 2.18 -2.48
CA ALA A 128 -4.79 0.79 -2.86
C ALA A 128 -5.11 -0.10 -1.65
N MET A 129 -5.75 -1.23 -1.95
CA MET A 129 -6.03 -2.31 -1.01
C MET A 129 -5.43 -3.60 -1.57
N MET A 130 -4.71 -4.32 -0.73
CA MET A 130 -4.27 -5.68 -1.03
C MET A 130 -5.25 -6.65 -0.36
N VAL A 131 -5.78 -7.57 -1.16
CA VAL A 131 -6.63 -8.68 -0.72
C VAL A 131 -5.82 -9.96 -0.74
N SER A 132 -5.66 -10.60 0.42
CA SER A 132 -4.95 -11.86 0.58
C SER A 132 -5.89 -12.93 1.11
N GLY A 133 -5.66 -14.19 0.71
CA GLY A 133 -6.56 -15.29 1.09
C GLY A 133 -7.76 -15.40 0.14
N GLY A 134 -8.77 -16.15 0.55
CA GLY A 134 -9.95 -16.36 -0.28
C GLY A 134 -9.68 -17.19 -1.54
N PRO A 135 -10.64 -17.22 -2.47
CA PRO A 135 -10.52 -17.94 -3.74
C PRO A 135 -9.58 -17.26 -4.75
N TRP A 136 -9.10 -16.04 -4.47
CA TRP A 136 -8.20 -15.29 -5.33
C TRP A 136 -6.76 -15.49 -4.87
N GLN A 137 -6.10 -16.51 -5.41
CA GLN A 137 -4.67 -16.77 -5.19
C GLN A 137 -3.89 -16.52 -6.49
N PRO A 138 -2.75 -15.80 -6.45
CA PRO A 138 -2.13 -15.15 -5.28
C PRO A 138 -2.90 -13.88 -4.82
N SER A 139 -2.38 -13.19 -3.81
CA SER A 139 -2.97 -11.92 -3.33
C SER A 139 -3.20 -10.93 -4.47
N THR A 140 -4.32 -10.21 -4.42
CA THR A 140 -4.77 -9.28 -5.47
C THR A 140 -4.69 -7.84 -4.97
N SER A 141 -4.00 -6.99 -5.73
CA SER A 141 -3.98 -5.54 -5.50
C SER A 141 -5.16 -4.87 -6.19
N LEU A 142 -5.83 -3.97 -5.49
CA LEU A 142 -6.98 -3.23 -5.95
C LEU A 142 -6.78 -1.73 -5.74
N VAL A 143 -7.29 -0.92 -6.64
CA VAL A 143 -7.39 0.54 -6.55
C VAL A 143 -8.84 0.95 -6.25
N TYR A 144 -9.00 1.98 -5.42
CA TYR A 144 -10.31 2.49 -5.06
C TYR A 144 -10.94 3.28 -6.21
N CYS A 145 -12.13 2.86 -6.63
CA CYS A 145 -12.86 3.49 -7.73
C CYS A 145 -13.94 4.47 -7.25
N GLY A 146 -14.48 4.28 -6.05
CA GLY A 146 -15.52 5.15 -5.51
C GLY A 146 -16.42 4.45 -4.49
N PRO A 147 -17.39 5.18 -3.92
CA PRO A 147 -18.36 4.59 -3.01
C PRO A 147 -19.30 3.63 -3.74
N LEU A 148 -19.97 2.74 -3.00
CA LEU A 148 -21.12 2.02 -3.54
C LEU A 148 -22.22 3.01 -3.93
N PRO A 149 -22.93 2.80 -5.05
CA PRO A 149 -24.09 3.62 -5.37
C PRO A 149 -25.18 3.42 -4.33
N GLN A 150 -25.93 4.49 -4.05
CA GLN A 150 -27.12 4.44 -3.21
C GLN A 150 -28.23 3.72 -3.98
N GLU A 151 -28.78 2.66 -3.40
CA GLU A 151 -29.96 1.96 -3.94
C GLU A 151 -31.24 2.77 -3.73
#